data_AF-A0A1C4WMQ0-F1
#
_entry.id   AF-A0A1C4WMQ0-F1
#
_cell.length_a   1.000
_cell.length_b   1.000
_cell.length_c   1.000
_cell.angle_alpha   90.00
_cell.angle_beta   90.00
_cell.angle_gamma   90.00
#
_symmetry.space_group_name_H-M   'P 1'
#
loop_
_entity.id
_entity.type
_entity.pdbx_description
1 polymer ?
#
loop_
_entity_poly.entity_id
_entity_poly.type
_entity_poly.pdbx_seq_one_letter_code
_entity_poly.pdbx_strand_id
1 'polypeptide(L)'
;MLTSPPPGGLGLPPRRPDCSCPEHADELTDLLLPVDEAGEPPVRLADLIEARKVGVSPAEPQEHWLEPHDESDAGPERLGPFHWGLRVGDEAHDCYSDEAPWSLDQALLDRPGVEQVEWMDREEFLVGAPTLCASGVLAAAARALADPRVRRLAA
;
A
#
# COMPACT_ATOMS: atom_id res chain seq x y z
N MET A 1 -27.63 25.66 -10.18
CA MET A 1 -27.03 25.44 -8.85
C MET A 1 -26.32 24.10 -8.92
N LEU A 2 -25.00 24.12 -9.07
CA LEU A 2 -24.17 22.92 -9.08
C LEU A 2 -23.94 22.54 -7.62
N THR A 3 -24.59 21.47 -7.15
CA THR A 3 -24.32 20.89 -5.85
C THR A 3 -22.93 20.26 -5.89
N SER A 4 -21.96 20.88 -5.24
CA SER A 4 -20.70 20.23 -4.91
C SER A 4 -20.99 18.91 -4.20
N PRO A 5 -20.28 17.80 -4.51
CA PRO A 5 -20.38 16.60 -3.70
C PRO A 5 -19.97 16.94 -2.24
N PRO A 6 -20.53 16.24 -1.24
CA PRO A 6 -20.07 16.42 0.13
C PRO A 6 -18.56 16.17 0.20
N PRO A 7 -17.80 16.89 1.04
CA PRO A 7 -16.43 16.49 1.32
C PRO A 7 -16.49 15.04 1.78
N GLY A 8 -15.80 14.14 1.08
CA GLY A 8 -15.75 12.73 1.44
C GLY A 8 -15.44 12.63 2.93
N GLY A 9 -16.28 11.90 3.67
CA GLY A 9 -16.09 11.74 5.10
C GLY A 9 -14.67 11.27 5.36
N LEU A 10 -13.95 11.99 6.23
CA LEU A 10 -12.58 11.68 6.62
C LEU A 10 -12.45 10.17 6.90
N GLY A 11 -11.71 9.44 6.07
CA GLY A 11 -11.51 7.98 6.19
C GLY A 11 -12.35 7.08 5.28
N LEU A 12 -13.28 7.61 4.46
CA LEU A 12 -13.99 6.77 3.48
C LEU A 12 -13.15 6.57 2.21
N PRO A 13 -12.81 5.33 1.82
CA PRO A 13 -12.06 5.08 0.61
C PRO A 13 -12.85 5.47 -0.65
N PRO A 14 -12.23 6.16 -1.64
CA PRO A 14 -12.89 6.47 -2.90
C PRO A 14 -13.14 5.20 -3.71
N ARG A 15 -14.14 5.24 -4.58
CA ARG A 15 -14.53 4.13 -5.47
C ARG A 15 -14.55 4.61 -6.91
N ARG A 16 -14.44 3.68 -7.86
CA ARG A 16 -14.65 4.02 -9.28
C ARG A 16 -16.10 4.48 -9.52
N PRO A 17 -16.32 5.49 -10.39
CA PRO A 17 -15.33 6.20 -11.22
C PRO A 17 -14.70 7.43 -10.54
N ASP A 18 -14.97 7.68 -9.25
CA ASP A 18 -14.63 8.92 -8.54
C ASP A 18 -13.19 8.97 -7.98
N CYS A 19 -12.35 7.99 -8.32
CA CYS A 19 -10.95 7.96 -7.91
C CYS A 19 -10.02 8.67 -8.90
N SER A 20 -8.91 9.21 -8.40
CA SER A 20 -7.87 9.88 -9.20
C SER A 20 -6.64 8.99 -9.39
N CYS A 21 -6.84 7.68 -9.51
CA CYS A 21 -5.76 6.71 -9.64
C CYS A 21 -4.92 6.99 -10.91
N PRO A 22 -3.58 7.05 -10.79
CA PRO A 22 -2.70 7.14 -11.97
C PRO A 22 -2.77 5.90 -12.85
N GLU A 23 -2.96 4.74 -12.22
CA GLU A 23 -3.08 3.43 -12.86
C GLU A 23 -3.90 2.53 -11.93
N HIS A 24 -4.36 1.41 -12.47
CA HIS A 24 -5.11 0.41 -11.74
C HIS A 24 -4.56 -1.01 -11.90
N ALA A 25 -4.80 -1.89 -10.93
CA ALA A 25 -4.26 -3.24 -10.92
C ALA A 25 -4.73 -4.11 -12.11
N ASP A 26 -5.93 -3.86 -12.65
CA ASP A 26 -6.42 -4.51 -13.88
C ASP A 26 -5.57 -4.18 -15.12
N GLU A 27 -4.87 -3.05 -15.12
CA GLU A 27 -3.93 -2.64 -16.16
C GLU A 27 -2.54 -3.32 -15.98
N LEU A 28 -2.33 -3.98 -14.84
CA LEU A 28 -1.06 -4.59 -14.42
C LEU A 28 -1.09 -6.12 -14.34
N THR A 29 -2.09 -6.76 -14.93
CA THR A 29 -2.27 -8.22 -14.85
C THR A 29 -1.10 -9.05 -15.39
N ASP A 30 -0.33 -8.49 -16.32
CA ASP A 30 0.88 -9.11 -16.89
C ASP A 30 2.18 -8.63 -16.24
N LEU A 31 2.11 -7.80 -15.20
CA LEU A 31 3.30 -7.34 -14.49
C LEU A 31 3.97 -8.51 -13.76
N LEU A 32 5.25 -8.71 -14.09
CA LEU A 32 6.14 -9.64 -13.43
C LEU A 32 6.93 -8.89 -12.36
N LEU A 33 6.78 -9.33 -11.11
CA LEU A 33 7.50 -8.82 -9.95
C LEU A 33 8.80 -9.62 -9.81
N PRO A 34 9.96 -8.97 -9.84
CA PRO A 34 11.23 -9.63 -9.57
C PRO A 34 11.27 -10.11 -8.11
N VAL A 35 11.84 -11.28 -7.91
CA VAL A 35 12.11 -11.85 -6.58
C VAL A 35 13.53 -11.51 -6.13
N ASP A 36 13.76 -11.52 -4.83
CA ASP A 36 15.03 -11.18 -4.19
C ASP A 36 16.08 -12.29 -4.33
N GLU A 37 15.63 -13.56 -4.30
CA GLU A 37 16.53 -14.72 -4.42
C GLU A 37 17.01 -14.93 -5.86
N ALA A 38 18.32 -15.07 -6.03
CA ALA A 38 18.94 -15.19 -7.34
C ALA A 38 18.57 -16.52 -8.03
N GLY A 39 17.98 -16.43 -9.22
CA GLY A 39 17.64 -17.59 -10.04
C GLY A 39 16.22 -18.10 -9.86
N GLU A 40 15.49 -17.59 -8.87
CA GLU A 40 14.05 -17.83 -8.75
C GLU A 40 13.28 -17.04 -9.84
N PRO A 41 12.21 -17.61 -10.40
CA PRO A 41 11.44 -16.94 -11.45
C PRO A 41 10.64 -15.76 -10.86
N PRO A 42 10.41 -14.69 -11.66
CA PRO A 42 9.55 -13.61 -11.21
C PRO A 42 8.10 -14.07 -11.05
N VAL A 43 7.38 -13.43 -10.13
CA VAL A 43 5.98 -13.76 -9.83
C VAL A 43 5.05 -12.79 -10.52
N ARG A 44 3.93 -13.26 -11.06
CA ARG A 44 2.92 -12.36 -11.64
C ARG A 44 2.11 -11.68 -10.55
N LEU A 45 1.85 -10.39 -10.69
CA LEU A 45 0.96 -9.66 -9.78
C LEU A 45 -0.44 -10.29 -9.68
N ALA A 46 -1.01 -10.70 -10.82
CA ALA A 46 -2.33 -11.31 -10.86
C ALA A 46 -2.42 -12.58 -10.00
N ASP A 47 -1.37 -13.41 -10.02
CA ASP A 47 -1.32 -14.66 -9.26
C ASP A 47 -1.29 -14.38 -7.75
N LEU A 48 -0.55 -13.35 -7.32
CA LEU A 48 -0.53 -12.91 -5.92
C LEU A 48 -1.89 -12.39 -5.46
N ILE A 49 -2.60 -11.64 -6.30
CA ILE A 49 -3.94 -11.12 -5.97
C ILE A 49 -4.95 -12.28 -5.91
N GLU A 50 -4.95 -13.17 -6.90
CA GLU A 50 -5.85 -14.32 -6.96
C GLU A 50 -5.66 -15.26 -5.76
N ALA A 51 -4.40 -15.51 -5.39
CA ALA A 51 -4.04 -16.29 -4.21
C ALA A 51 -4.20 -15.53 -2.88
N ARG A 52 -4.69 -14.29 -2.91
CA ARG A 52 -4.88 -13.39 -1.75
C ARG A 52 -3.60 -13.14 -0.95
N LYS A 53 -2.46 -13.18 -1.63
CA LYS A 53 -1.14 -12.85 -1.09
C LYS A 53 -0.86 -11.36 -1.14
N VAL A 54 -1.48 -10.66 -2.08
CA VAL A 54 -1.57 -9.20 -2.04
C VAL A 54 -3.05 -8.82 -2.06
N GLY A 55 -3.48 -8.00 -1.11
CA GLY A 55 -4.89 -7.66 -0.95
C GLY A 55 -5.08 -6.30 -0.31
N VAL A 56 -6.23 -5.68 -0.59
CA VAL A 56 -6.59 -4.39 0.01
C VAL A 56 -8.01 -4.46 0.54
N SER A 57 -8.23 -3.88 1.71
CA SER A 57 -9.53 -3.69 2.33
C SER A 57 -9.66 -2.24 2.81
N PRO A 58 -10.88 -1.69 2.91
CA PRO A 58 -11.08 -0.44 3.65
C PRO A 58 -10.46 -0.56 5.05
N ALA A 59 -9.81 0.51 5.52
CA ALA A 59 -9.37 0.56 6.91
C ALA A 59 -10.59 0.50 7.84
N GLU A 60 -10.49 -0.25 8.93
CA GLU A 60 -11.52 -0.31 9.97
C GLU A 60 -11.66 1.06 10.65
N PRO A 61 -12.83 1.41 11.25
CA PRO A 61 -13.03 2.72 11.86
C PRO A 61 -11.99 3.12 12.92
N GLN A 62 -11.44 2.13 13.64
CA GLN A 62 -10.39 2.33 14.64
C GLN A 62 -8.98 2.50 14.04
N GLU A 63 -8.79 2.12 12.78
CA GLU A 63 -7.50 2.20 12.07
C GLU A 63 -7.37 3.50 11.30
N HIS A 64 -8.45 4.27 11.14
CA HIS A 64 -8.42 5.56 10.43
C HIS A 64 -7.45 6.54 11.08
N TRP A 65 -7.30 6.46 12.39
CA TRP A 65 -6.38 7.27 13.16
C TRP A 65 -5.66 6.39 14.17
N LEU A 66 -4.33 6.38 14.11
CA LEU A 66 -3.53 5.75 15.15
C LEU A 66 -3.13 6.80 16.17
N GLU A 67 -3.19 6.39 17.43
CA GLU A 67 -2.68 7.13 18.57
C GLU A 67 -1.56 6.29 19.16
N PRO A 68 -0.32 6.39 18.62
CA PRO A 68 0.83 5.73 19.20
C PRO A 68 0.95 6.14 20.67
N HIS A 69 1.29 5.19 21.52
CA HIS A 69 1.49 5.50 22.93
C HIS A 69 2.72 6.41 23.06
N ASP A 70 2.50 7.67 23.43
CA ASP A 70 3.54 8.62 23.76
C ASP A 70 3.54 8.87 25.27
N GLU A 71 4.68 8.63 25.92
CA GLU A 71 4.92 8.94 27.33
C GLU A 71 5.21 10.43 27.56
N SER A 72 5.30 11.24 26.49
CA SER A 72 5.55 12.68 26.57
C SER A 72 4.31 13.49 26.94
N ASP A 73 4.52 14.61 27.65
CA ASP A 73 3.47 15.58 28.01
C ASP A 73 2.86 16.32 26.80
N ALA A 74 3.34 16.06 25.56
CA ALA A 74 2.82 16.67 24.35
C ALA A 74 1.48 16.05 23.89
N GLY A 75 1.11 14.89 24.45
CA GLY A 75 -0.03 14.09 24.01
C GLY A 75 0.29 13.29 22.75
N PRO A 76 -0.45 12.19 22.46
CA PRO A 76 -0.11 11.30 21.36
C PRO A 76 -0.23 12.01 20.02
N GLU A 77 0.82 11.94 19.21
CA GLU A 77 0.79 12.37 17.81
C GLU A 77 -0.22 11.50 17.06
N ARG A 78 -1.28 12.10 16.53
CA ARG A 78 -2.28 11.36 15.73
C ARG A 78 -1.74 11.12 14.33
N LEU A 79 -1.55 9.86 13.97
CA LEU A 79 -1.22 9.44 12.60
C LEU A 79 -2.51 9.12 11.84
N GLY A 80 -2.61 9.54 10.58
CA GLY A 80 -3.78 9.37 9.74
C GLY A 80 -4.16 10.65 8.97
N PRO A 81 -5.23 10.60 8.15
CA PRO A 81 -6.19 9.50 8.06
C PRO A 81 -5.73 8.35 7.16
N PHE A 82 -5.84 7.12 7.67
CA PHE A 82 -5.70 5.91 6.86
C PHE A 82 -7.03 5.54 6.21
N HIS A 83 -6.99 5.12 4.95
CA HIS A 83 -8.17 4.78 4.15
C HIS A 83 -8.25 3.29 3.82
N TRP A 84 -7.10 2.62 3.83
CA TRP A 84 -6.95 1.24 3.38
C TRP A 84 -6.07 0.45 4.33
N GLY A 85 -6.48 -0.78 4.63
CA GLY A 85 -5.57 -1.85 5.02
C GLY A 85 -5.02 -2.52 3.77
N LEU A 86 -3.70 -2.64 3.69
CA LEU A 86 -2.97 -3.35 2.63
C LEU A 86 -2.29 -4.56 3.25
N ARG A 87 -2.55 -5.74 2.68
CA ARG A 87 -1.86 -6.97 3.03
C ARG A 87 -0.84 -7.33 1.96
N VAL A 88 0.38 -7.61 2.37
CA VAL A 88 1.47 -8.19 1.58
C VAL A 88 1.94 -9.44 2.32
N GLY A 89 1.39 -10.59 1.93
CA GLY A 89 1.60 -11.87 2.58
C GLY A 89 2.99 -12.45 2.35
N ASP A 90 3.34 -13.48 3.12
CA ASP A 90 4.65 -14.13 3.10
C ASP A 90 5.14 -14.54 1.70
N GLU A 91 4.27 -15.00 0.79
CA GLU A 91 4.69 -15.34 -0.58
C GLU A 91 4.99 -14.11 -1.46
N ALA A 92 4.55 -12.92 -1.05
CA ALA A 92 5.00 -11.66 -1.63
C ALA A 92 6.27 -11.12 -0.94
N HIS A 93 6.66 -11.69 0.22
CA HIS A 93 7.92 -11.36 0.90
C HIS A 93 9.13 -11.70 0.02
N ASP A 94 9.03 -12.71 -0.85
CA ASP A 94 10.09 -13.01 -1.82
C ASP A 94 10.36 -11.86 -2.80
N CYS A 95 9.48 -10.85 -2.90
CA CYS A 95 9.64 -9.70 -3.79
C CYS A 95 10.36 -8.50 -3.13
N TYR A 96 10.61 -8.53 -1.82
CA TYR A 96 11.34 -7.49 -1.10
C TYR A 96 12.26 -8.08 -0.02
N SER A 97 13.12 -7.27 0.61
CA SER A 97 14.04 -7.74 1.64
C SER A 97 14.17 -6.73 2.76
N ASP A 98 14.22 -7.21 4.00
CA ASP A 98 14.51 -6.38 5.18
C ASP A 98 15.96 -5.86 5.18
N GLU A 99 16.83 -6.44 4.35
CA GLU A 99 18.22 -5.99 4.13
C GLU A 99 18.35 -5.03 2.93
N ALA A 100 17.24 -4.68 2.29
CA ALA A 100 17.24 -3.79 1.13
C ALA A 100 17.57 -2.33 1.52
N PRO A 101 18.06 -1.51 0.57
CA PRO A 101 18.28 -0.09 0.81
C PRO A 101 17.02 0.67 1.23
N TRP A 102 15.86 0.28 0.72
CA TRP A 102 14.56 0.87 1.02
C TRP A 102 13.63 -0.18 1.61
N SER A 103 12.93 0.18 2.68
CA SER A 103 11.83 -0.62 3.21
C SER A 103 10.59 -0.50 2.30
N LEU A 104 9.68 -1.47 2.40
CA LEU A 104 8.50 -1.52 1.51
C LEU A 104 7.54 -0.33 1.76
N ASP A 105 7.38 0.11 3.00
CA ASP A 105 6.61 1.29 3.38
C ASP A 105 7.18 2.58 2.77
N GLN A 106 8.50 2.72 2.69
CA GLN A 106 9.15 3.84 2.00
C GLN A 106 8.86 3.82 0.50
N ALA A 107 8.94 2.65 -0.14
CA ALA A 107 8.63 2.50 -1.55
C ALA A 107 7.13 2.75 -1.86
N LEU A 108 6.23 2.37 -0.95
CA LEU A 108 4.80 2.68 -1.02
C LEU A 108 4.54 4.18 -0.89
N LEU A 109 5.20 4.85 0.07
CA LEU A 109 5.06 6.30 0.30
C LEU A 109 5.56 7.12 -0.89
N ASP A 110 6.53 6.62 -1.65
CA ASP A 110 7.03 7.23 -2.89
C ASP A 110 6.04 7.04 -4.08
N ARG A 111 4.88 6.42 -3.89
CA ARG A 111 3.88 6.23 -4.97
C ARG A 111 2.89 7.40 -5.03
N PRO A 112 2.54 7.90 -6.23
CA PRO A 112 1.59 9.00 -6.37
C PRO A 112 0.22 8.66 -5.74
N GLY A 113 -0.29 9.58 -4.92
CA GLY A 113 -1.58 9.45 -4.24
C GLY A 113 -1.54 8.69 -2.92
N VAL A 114 -0.38 8.13 -2.54
CA VAL A 114 -0.10 7.66 -1.18
C VAL A 114 0.50 8.82 -0.39
N GLU A 115 -0.14 9.19 0.71
CA GLU A 115 0.25 10.32 1.56
C GLU A 115 0.86 9.85 2.89
N GLN A 116 0.49 8.65 3.34
CA GLN A 116 0.98 8.06 4.57
C GLN A 116 0.97 6.53 4.48
N VAL A 117 1.94 5.90 5.12
CA VAL A 117 2.00 4.44 5.28
C VAL A 117 2.44 4.15 6.70
N GLU A 118 1.74 3.25 7.37
CA GLU A 118 2.17 2.69 8.65
C GLU A 118 2.31 1.18 8.51
N TRP A 119 3.41 0.62 9.00
CA TRP A 119 3.66 -0.81 8.99
C TRP A 119 3.24 -1.40 10.35
N MET A 120 2.09 -2.06 10.38
CA MET A 120 1.46 -2.52 11.63
C MET A 120 2.01 -3.85 12.13
N ASP A 121 2.17 -4.80 11.22
CA ASP A 121 2.70 -6.13 11.46
C ASP A 121 3.36 -6.65 10.18
N ARG A 122 4.04 -7.80 10.23
CA ARG A 122 4.86 -8.36 9.14
C ARG A 122 4.21 -8.29 7.76
N GLU A 123 2.91 -8.59 7.66
CA GLU A 123 2.17 -8.59 6.39
C GLU A 123 1.19 -7.42 6.22
N GLU A 124 1.03 -6.56 7.23
CA GLU A 124 -0.10 -5.62 7.33
C GLU A 124 0.36 -4.16 7.38
N PHE A 125 -0.19 -3.37 6.47
CA PHE A 125 0.08 -1.94 6.33
C PHE A 125 -1.23 -1.16 6.39
N LEU A 126 -1.20 0.02 7.00
CA LEU A 126 -2.24 1.03 6.83
C LEU A 126 -1.77 2.08 5.83
N VAL A 127 -2.64 2.45 4.90
CA VAL A 127 -2.31 3.36 3.80
C VAL A 127 -3.28 4.54 3.78
N GLY A 128 -2.72 5.74 3.95
CA GLY A 128 -3.37 7.01 3.72
C GLY A 128 -3.35 7.33 2.24
N ALA A 129 -4.44 7.03 1.53
CA ALA A 129 -4.55 7.30 0.10
C ALA A 129 -5.95 7.82 -0.25
N PRO A 130 -6.25 9.10 0.03
CA PRO A 130 -7.61 9.65 -0.03
C PRO A 130 -8.21 9.68 -1.43
N THR A 131 -7.36 9.58 -2.46
CA THR A 131 -7.76 9.67 -3.87
C THR A 131 -7.67 8.35 -4.62
N LEU A 132 -7.11 7.30 -4.02
CA LEU A 132 -6.92 6.01 -4.65
C LEU A 132 -8.04 5.04 -4.29
N CYS A 133 -8.67 4.41 -5.28
CA CYS A 133 -9.55 3.27 -5.05
C CYS A 133 -8.74 2.01 -4.72
N ALA A 134 -9.41 0.93 -4.29
CA ALA A 134 -8.78 -0.37 -4.00
C ALA A 134 -7.83 -0.84 -5.11
N SER A 135 -8.28 -0.79 -6.37
CA SER A 135 -7.44 -1.19 -7.51
C SER A 135 -6.23 -0.27 -7.72
N GLY A 136 -6.34 1.02 -7.40
CA GLY A 136 -5.22 1.96 -7.44
C GLY A 136 -4.20 1.72 -6.32
N VAL A 137 -4.66 1.36 -5.11
CA VAL A 137 -3.77 0.96 -4.00
C VAL A 137 -3.03 -0.33 -4.33
N LEU A 138 -3.71 -1.32 -4.89
CA LEU A 138 -3.06 -2.55 -5.37
C LEU A 138 -2.02 -2.26 -6.45
N ALA A 139 -2.28 -1.30 -7.35
CA ALA A 139 -1.31 -0.89 -8.34
C ALA A 139 -0.10 -0.16 -7.72
N ALA A 140 -0.33 0.70 -6.73
CA ALA A 140 0.74 1.33 -5.97
C ALA A 140 1.62 0.28 -5.27
N ALA A 141 1.01 -0.71 -4.62
CA ALA A 141 1.72 -1.83 -4.00
C ALA A 141 2.52 -2.64 -5.03
N ALA A 142 1.94 -2.95 -6.18
CA ALA A 142 2.63 -3.63 -7.26
C ALA A 142 3.86 -2.86 -7.76
N ARG A 143 3.75 -1.53 -7.89
CA ARG A 143 4.87 -0.66 -8.28
C ARG A 143 5.92 -0.50 -7.19
N ALA A 144 5.54 -0.56 -5.92
CA ALA A 144 6.47 -0.60 -4.80
C ALA A 144 7.24 -1.93 -4.79
N LEU A 145 6.55 -3.06 -4.94
CA LEU A 145 7.16 -4.39 -5.05
C LEU A 145 8.04 -4.52 -6.31
N ALA A 146 7.70 -3.86 -7.41
CA ALA A 146 8.54 -3.87 -8.61
C ALA A 146 9.82 -3.01 -8.45
N ASP A 147 9.89 -2.12 -7.46
CA ASP A 147 11.01 -1.22 -7.27
C ASP A 147 12.30 -2.01 -6.94
N PRO A 148 13.40 -1.85 -7.69
CA PRO A 148 14.64 -2.57 -7.39
C PRO A 148 15.25 -2.21 -6.03
N ARG A 149 14.89 -1.05 -5.46
CA ARG A 149 15.43 -0.58 -4.17
C ARG A 149 14.87 -1.33 -2.97
N VAL A 150 13.76 -2.06 -3.12
CA VAL A 150 13.20 -2.90 -2.05
C VAL A 150 13.79 -4.30 -2.01
N ARG A 151 14.79 -4.60 -2.85
CA ARG A 151 15.54 -5.87 -2.87
C ARG A 151 17.01 -5.63 -2.57
N ARG A 152 17.72 -6.70 -2.21
CA ARG A 152 19.17 -6.65 -1.98
C ARG A 152 19.89 -6.24 -3.26
N LEU A 153 20.91 -5.41 -3.11
CA LEU A 153 21.81 -5.10 -4.20
C LEU A 153 22.60 -6.36 -4.53
N ALA A 154 22.50 -6.84 -5.78
CA ALA A 154 23.35 -7.93 -6.25
C ALA A 154 24.83 -7.52 -6.04
N ALA A 155 25.55 -8.37 -5.30
CA ALA A 155 26.98 -8.19 -5.02
C ALA A 155 27.85 -8.47 -6.25
#